data_AF-A0A925UYG9-F1
#
_entry.id   AF-A0A925UYG9-F1
#
_cell.length_a   1.000
_cell.length_b   1.000
_cell.length_c   1.000
_cell.angle_alpha   90.00
_cell.angle_beta   90.00
_cell.angle_gamma   90.00
#
_symmetry.space_group_name_H-M   'P 1'
#
loop_
_entity.id
_entity.type
_entity.pdbx_description
1 polymer ?
#
loop_
_entity_poly.entity_id
_entity_poly.type
_entity_poly.pdbx_seq_one_letter_code
_entity_poly.pdbx_strand_id
1 'polypeptide(L)'
;MDILRLLDQLHELAVDSPKSLGPIVWGLNKDEISMQIAKVRASLPSEVKAAAATVRESDRIVESAKVDANSTLDGAKKDGERLIEEARLEAVRILEQAKLQQQQMVGESEILKLSKAQSEEIRNSADRDALAMRRGAEKYALDVLTQLEGVVGKVATTIERGKREMDRPEPVAVGTVREKARA
;
A
#
# COMPACT_ATOMS: atom_id res chain seq x y z
N MET A 1 2.62 -67.59 -22.69
CA MET A 1 4.00 -67.53 -23.23
C MET A 1 4.44 -68.82 -23.93
N ASP A 2 3.75 -69.96 -23.77
CA ASP A 2 4.18 -71.22 -24.37
C ASP A 2 3.83 -71.35 -25.86
N ILE A 3 2.86 -70.57 -26.38
CA ILE A 3 2.41 -70.70 -27.77
C ILE A 3 3.49 -70.36 -28.80
N LEU A 4 4.32 -69.33 -28.56
CA LEU A 4 5.40 -68.94 -29.47
C LEU A 4 6.45 -70.05 -29.55
N ARG A 5 6.84 -70.60 -28.39
CA ARG A 5 7.75 -71.75 -28.33
C ARG A 5 7.18 -72.99 -29.03
N LEU A 6 5.88 -73.27 -28.90
CA LEU A 6 5.23 -74.37 -29.60
C LEU A 6 5.17 -74.16 -31.12
N LEU A 7 5.00 -72.91 -31.57
CA LEU A 7 5.05 -72.55 -32.99
C LEU A 7 6.47 -72.65 -33.54
N ASP A 8 7.48 -72.21 -32.79
CA ASP A 8 8.90 -72.34 -33.17
C ASP A 8 9.30 -73.82 -33.27
N GLN A 9 8.88 -74.65 -32.30
CA GLN A 9 9.10 -76.10 -32.34
C GLN A 9 8.38 -76.78 -33.51
N LEU A 10 7.15 -76.34 -33.81
CA LEU A 10 6.42 -76.84 -34.97
C LEU A 10 7.11 -76.42 -36.28
N HIS A 11 7.63 -75.19 -36.35
CA HIS A 11 8.39 -74.70 -37.50
C HIS A 11 9.67 -75.50 -37.70
N GLU A 12 10.46 -75.72 -36.64
CA GLU A 12 11.68 -76.51 -36.67
C GLU A 12 11.42 -77.94 -37.18
N LEU A 13 10.36 -78.59 -36.70
CA LEU A 13 9.99 -79.95 -37.10
C LEU A 13 9.41 -80.04 -38.52
N ALA A 14 8.65 -79.03 -38.95
CA ALA A 14 7.95 -79.05 -40.24
C ALA A 14 8.74 -78.42 -41.38
N VAL A 15 9.69 -77.53 -41.09
CA VAL A 15 10.38 -76.69 -42.08
C VAL A 15 11.90 -76.89 -42.03
N ASP A 16 12.54 -76.79 -40.87
CA ASP A 16 14.01 -76.77 -40.78
C ASP A 16 14.65 -78.18 -40.72
N SER A 17 13.96 -79.14 -40.09
CA SER A 17 14.44 -80.51 -39.90
C SER A 17 14.36 -81.40 -41.16
N PRO A 18 13.30 -81.33 -42.00
CA PRO A 18 13.19 -82.20 -43.16
C PRO A 18 14.17 -81.83 -44.28
N LYS A 19 14.86 -82.84 -44.84
CA LYS A 19 15.79 -82.63 -45.97
C LYS A 19 15.06 -82.93 -47.28
N SER A 20 15.15 -82.01 -48.25
CA SER A 20 14.57 -82.21 -49.58
C SER A 20 15.65 -82.50 -50.62
N LEU A 21 15.39 -83.49 -51.48
CA LEU A 21 16.19 -83.77 -52.67
C LEU A 21 15.23 -83.87 -53.87
N GLY A 22 15.17 -82.80 -54.67
CA GLY A 22 14.19 -82.69 -55.75
C GLY A 22 12.75 -82.75 -55.22
N PRO A 23 11.82 -83.49 -55.86
CA PRO A 23 10.42 -83.55 -55.43
C PRO A 23 10.18 -84.42 -54.18
N ILE A 24 11.22 -84.99 -53.56
CA ILE A 24 11.11 -85.93 -52.43
C ILE A 24 11.61 -85.26 -51.15
N VAL A 25 10.80 -85.33 -50.08
CA VAL A 25 11.15 -84.81 -48.74
C VAL A 25 11.34 -85.98 -47.77
N TRP A 26 12.46 -86.00 -47.06
CA TRP A 26 12.83 -87.00 -46.06
C TRP A 26 12.89 -86.40 -44.65
N GLY A 27 12.55 -87.20 -43.63
CA GLY A 27 12.63 -86.80 -42.22
C GLY A 27 11.39 -86.12 -41.65
N LEU A 28 10.26 -86.17 -42.36
CA LEU A 28 9.00 -85.56 -41.92
C LEU A 28 8.17 -86.57 -41.11
N ASN A 29 8.05 -86.36 -39.79
CA ASN A 29 7.23 -87.21 -38.92
C ASN A 29 5.82 -86.63 -38.74
N LYS A 30 4.85 -87.25 -39.41
CA LYS A 30 3.45 -86.82 -39.39
C LYS A 30 2.83 -86.85 -37.99
N ASP A 31 3.19 -87.83 -37.16
CA ASP A 31 2.60 -88.00 -35.83
C ASP A 31 3.13 -86.93 -34.86
N GLU A 32 4.41 -86.61 -34.95
CA GLU A 32 5.05 -85.59 -34.14
C GLU A 32 4.55 -84.19 -34.49
N ILE A 33 4.45 -83.87 -35.78
CA ILE A 33 3.86 -82.61 -36.26
C ILE A 33 2.39 -82.52 -35.84
N SER A 34 1.62 -83.61 -35.98
CA SER A 34 0.21 -83.63 -35.56
C SER A 34 0.06 -83.40 -34.05
N MET A 35 0.94 -83.98 -33.23
CA MET A 35 0.98 -83.76 -31.79
C MET A 35 1.30 -82.30 -31.45
N GLN A 36 2.26 -81.67 -32.14
CA GLN A 36 2.60 -80.27 -31.91
C GLN A 36 1.46 -79.33 -32.34
N ILE A 37 0.82 -79.59 -33.49
CA ILE A 37 -0.39 -78.86 -33.91
C ILE A 37 -1.52 -78.99 -32.88
N ALA A 38 -1.71 -80.18 -32.31
CA ALA A 38 -2.71 -80.39 -31.25
C ALA A 38 -2.39 -79.57 -29.99
N LYS A 39 -1.11 -79.50 -29.58
CA LYS A 39 -0.66 -78.66 -28.46
C LYS A 39 -0.90 -77.17 -28.73
N VAL A 40 -0.54 -76.69 -29.92
CA VAL A 40 -0.80 -75.30 -30.37
C VAL A 40 -2.30 -75.01 -30.33
N ARG A 41 -3.14 -75.89 -30.91
CA ARG A 41 -4.60 -75.72 -30.92
C ARG A 41 -5.20 -75.72 -29.51
N ALA A 42 -4.64 -76.49 -28.58
CA ALA A 42 -5.10 -76.54 -27.19
C ALA A 42 -4.75 -75.28 -26.39
N SER A 43 -3.56 -74.69 -26.61
CA SER A 43 -3.08 -73.53 -25.85
C SER A 43 -3.45 -72.17 -26.46
N LEU A 44 -3.69 -72.11 -27.77
CA LEU A 44 -4.03 -70.86 -28.47
C LEU A 44 -5.29 -70.16 -27.91
N PRO A 45 -6.40 -70.85 -27.60
CA PRO A 45 -7.59 -70.19 -27.05
C PRO A 45 -7.34 -69.48 -25.72
N SER A 46 -6.52 -70.05 -24.83
CA SER A 46 -6.18 -69.43 -23.54
C SER A 46 -5.28 -68.21 -23.71
N GLU A 47 -4.32 -68.26 -24.63
CA GLU A 47 -3.41 -67.13 -24.90
C GLU A 47 -4.17 -65.97 -25.55
N VAL A 48 -5.08 -66.24 -26.49
CA VAL A 48 -5.96 -65.21 -27.08
C VAL A 48 -6.89 -64.60 -26.03
N LYS A 49 -7.46 -65.41 -25.13
CA LYS A 49 -8.28 -64.91 -24.01
C LYS A 49 -7.45 -64.04 -23.05
N ALA A 50 -6.23 -64.45 -22.73
CA ALA A 50 -5.33 -63.69 -21.88
C ALA A 50 -4.99 -62.33 -22.52
N ALA A 51 -4.60 -62.32 -23.80
CA ALA A 51 -4.35 -61.08 -24.54
C ALA A 51 -5.57 -60.16 -24.57
N ALA A 52 -6.76 -60.69 -24.85
CA ALA A 52 -8.01 -59.92 -24.85
C ALA A 52 -8.35 -59.36 -23.45
N ALA A 53 -8.05 -60.10 -22.38
CA ALA A 53 -8.22 -59.63 -21.01
C ALA A 53 -7.25 -58.50 -20.68
N THR A 54 -5.98 -58.63 -21.07
CA THR A 54 -4.96 -57.57 -20.90
C THR A 54 -5.34 -56.29 -21.64
N VAL A 55 -5.82 -56.38 -22.88
CA VAL A 55 -6.28 -55.21 -23.65
C VAL A 55 -7.45 -54.54 -22.94
N ARG A 56 -8.47 -55.30 -22.52
CA ARG A 56 -9.62 -54.75 -21.78
C ARG A 56 -9.22 -54.06 -20.48
N GLU A 57 -8.26 -54.64 -19.76
CA GLU A 57 -7.77 -54.03 -18.54
C GLU A 57 -6.96 -52.76 -18.82
N SER A 58 -6.15 -52.75 -19.87
CA SER A 58 -5.46 -51.55 -20.33
C SER A 58 -6.45 -50.44 -20.69
N ASP A 59 -7.52 -50.77 -21.41
CA ASP A 59 -8.57 -49.80 -21.78
C ASP A 59 -9.24 -49.22 -20.53
N ARG A 60 -9.53 -50.06 -19.53
CA ARG A 60 -10.08 -49.61 -18.24
C ARG A 60 -9.14 -48.68 -17.49
N ILE A 61 -7.86 -49.03 -17.42
CA ILE A 61 -6.85 -48.20 -16.73
C ILE A 61 -6.74 -46.84 -17.41
N VAL A 62 -6.68 -46.82 -18.74
CA VAL A 62 -6.61 -45.57 -19.52
C VAL A 62 -7.86 -44.72 -19.29
N GLU A 63 -9.04 -45.32 -19.28
CA GLU A 63 -10.29 -44.59 -19.03
C GLU A 63 -10.35 -44.03 -17.61
N SER A 64 -10.02 -44.83 -16.60
CA SER A 64 -9.95 -44.37 -15.21
C SER A 64 -8.96 -43.22 -15.05
N ALA A 65 -7.76 -43.36 -15.61
CA ALA A 65 -6.72 -42.33 -15.55
C ALA A 65 -7.17 -41.02 -16.23
N LYS A 66 -7.92 -41.10 -17.33
CA LYS A 66 -8.51 -39.92 -17.98
C LYS A 66 -9.54 -39.24 -17.11
N VAL A 67 -10.43 -40.00 -16.46
CA VAL A 67 -11.44 -39.44 -15.54
C VAL A 67 -10.75 -38.75 -14.36
N ASP A 68 -9.76 -39.40 -13.75
CA ASP A 68 -9.02 -38.84 -12.62
C ASP A 68 -8.24 -37.58 -13.01
N ALA A 69 -7.59 -37.59 -14.18
CA ALA A 69 -6.89 -36.43 -14.71
C ALA A 69 -7.86 -35.26 -14.97
N ASN A 70 -9.01 -35.53 -15.59
CA ASN A 70 -10.02 -34.51 -15.86
C ASN A 70 -10.59 -33.91 -14.57
N SER A 71 -10.87 -34.75 -13.56
CA SER A 71 -11.32 -34.32 -12.24
C SER A 71 -10.28 -33.43 -11.55
N THR A 72 -9.01 -33.82 -11.62
CA THR A 72 -7.90 -33.04 -11.06
C THR A 72 -7.75 -31.70 -11.77
N LEU A 73 -7.84 -31.67 -13.10
CA LEU A 73 -7.76 -30.44 -13.89
C LEU A 73 -8.92 -29.49 -13.59
N ASP A 74 -10.14 -30.01 -13.44
CA ASP A 74 -11.32 -29.21 -13.08
C ASP A 74 -11.16 -28.59 -11.67
N GLY A 75 -10.67 -29.38 -10.71
CA GLY A 75 -10.35 -28.89 -9.37
C GLY A 75 -9.31 -27.78 -9.39
N ALA A 76 -8.17 -28.00 -10.05
CA ALA A 76 -7.10 -27.02 -10.17
C ALA A 76 -7.56 -25.72 -10.87
N LYS A 77 -8.41 -25.85 -11.89
CA LYS A 77 -8.99 -24.69 -12.60
C LYS A 77 -9.88 -23.87 -11.67
N LYS A 78 -10.79 -24.52 -10.93
CA LYS A 78 -11.67 -23.84 -9.96
C LYS A 78 -10.89 -23.16 -8.85
N ASP A 79 -9.86 -23.81 -8.32
CA ASP A 79 -8.98 -23.21 -7.31
C ASP A 79 -8.22 -22.00 -7.86
N GLY A 80 -7.73 -22.09 -9.10
CA GLY A 80 -7.09 -20.96 -9.78
C GLY A 80 -8.04 -19.79 -10.00
N GLU A 81 -9.27 -20.05 -10.44
CA GLU A 81 -10.32 -19.02 -10.61
C GLU A 81 -10.66 -18.35 -9.27
N ARG A 82 -10.83 -19.13 -8.20
CA ARG A 82 -11.08 -18.60 -6.85
C ARG A 82 -9.92 -17.73 -6.36
N LEU A 83 -8.69 -18.18 -6.53
CA LEU A 83 -7.50 -17.43 -6.12
C LEU A 83 -7.38 -16.09 -6.87
N ILE A 84 -7.64 -16.09 -8.18
CA ILE A 84 -7.62 -14.86 -8.98
C ILE A 84 -8.70 -13.90 -8.51
N GLU A 85 -9.89 -14.38 -8.19
CA GLU A 85 -10.98 -13.53 -7.72
C GLU A 85 -10.68 -12.95 -6.33
N GLU A 86 -10.18 -13.75 -5.39
CA GLU A 86 -9.74 -13.28 -4.08
C GLU A 86 -8.64 -12.21 -4.20
N ALA A 87 -7.64 -12.44 -5.07
CA ALA A 87 -6.58 -11.48 -5.32
C ALA A 87 -7.10 -10.17 -5.94
N ARG A 88 -8.11 -10.23 -6.82
CA ARG A 88 -8.74 -9.05 -7.41
C ARG A 88 -9.50 -8.24 -6.36
N LEU A 89 -10.29 -8.90 -5.51
CA LEU A 89 -11.02 -8.25 -4.44
C LEU A 89 -10.07 -7.54 -3.47
N GLU A 90 -8.98 -8.20 -3.09
CA GLU A 90 -7.98 -7.60 -2.20
C GLU A 90 -7.25 -6.44 -2.88
N ALA A 91 -6.93 -6.55 -4.17
CA ALA A 91 -6.34 -5.44 -4.92
C ALA A 91 -7.26 -4.22 -4.96
N VAL A 92 -8.57 -4.41 -5.19
CA VAL A 92 -9.57 -3.33 -5.15
C VAL A 92 -9.61 -2.70 -3.76
N ARG A 93 -9.61 -3.50 -2.71
CA ARG A 93 -9.61 -3.03 -1.31
C ARG A 93 -8.39 -2.16 -0.99
N ILE A 94 -7.19 -2.61 -1.38
CA ILE A 94 -5.95 -1.87 -1.17
C ILE A 94 -6.00 -0.54 -1.92
N LEU A 95 -6.47 -0.54 -3.17
CA LEU A 95 -6.60 0.70 -3.95
C LEU A 95 -7.59 1.68 -3.33
N GLU A 96 -8.70 1.20 -2.79
CA GLU A 96 -9.69 2.03 -2.11
C GLU A 96 -9.11 2.63 -0.82
N GLN A 97 -8.44 1.83 -0.01
CA GLN A 97 -7.75 2.30 1.21
C GLN A 97 -6.67 3.34 0.88
N ALA A 98 -5.86 3.09 -0.14
CA ALA A 98 -4.82 4.03 -0.58
C ALA A 98 -5.43 5.36 -1.05
N LYS A 99 -6.56 5.33 -1.78
CA LYS A 99 -7.29 6.54 -2.19
C LYS A 99 -7.82 7.33 -1.00
N LEU A 100 -8.41 6.66 -0.01
CA LEU A 100 -8.90 7.31 1.21
C LEU A 100 -7.76 7.97 1.99
N GLN A 101 -6.65 7.26 2.19
CA GLN A 101 -5.46 7.81 2.84
C GLN A 101 -4.89 9.00 2.07
N GLN A 102 -4.81 8.91 0.74
CA GLN A 102 -4.36 10.02 -0.11
C GLN A 102 -5.26 11.25 0.08
N GLN A 103 -6.59 11.08 0.06
CA GLN A 103 -7.52 12.19 0.28
C GLN A 103 -7.36 12.82 1.66
N GLN A 104 -7.15 12.01 2.70
CA GLN A 104 -6.88 12.50 4.06
C GLN A 104 -5.59 13.32 4.12
N MET A 105 -4.48 12.79 3.58
CA MET A 105 -3.20 13.50 3.56
C MET A 105 -3.28 14.84 2.79
N VAL A 106 -4.01 14.86 1.67
CA VAL A 106 -4.23 16.11 0.91
C VAL A 106 -5.03 17.11 1.75
N GLY A 107 -6.12 16.68 2.39
CA GLY A 107 -6.91 17.53 3.28
C GLY A 107 -6.10 18.08 4.46
N GLU A 108 -5.28 17.24 5.10
CA GLU A 108 -4.37 17.67 6.18
C GLU A 108 -3.34 18.68 5.68
N SER A 109 -2.79 18.49 4.47
CA SER A 109 -1.83 19.40 3.86
C SER A 109 -2.44 20.78 3.56
N GLU A 110 -3.68 20.82 3.06
CA GLU A 110 -4.40 22.08 2.82
C GLU A 110 -4.71 22.81 4.13
N ILE A 111 -5.16 22.10 5.16
CA ILE A 111 -5.39 22.67 6.49
C ILE A 111 -4.10 23.22 7.07
N LEU A 112 -2.97 22.51 6.93
CA LEU A 112 -1.67 22.95 7.40
C LEU A 112 -1.22 24.22 6.66
N LYS A 113 -1.41 24.27 5.34
CA LYS A 113 -1.07 25.44 4.51
C LYS A 113 -1.92 26.66 4.91
N LEU A 114 -3.23 26.47 5.09
CA LEU A 114 -4.14 27.54 5.52
C LEU A 114 -3.79 28.03 6.94
N SER A 115 -3.60 27.11 7.88
CA SER A 115 -3.19 27.42 9.26
C SER A 115 -1.89 28.20 9.30
N LYS A 116 -0.92 27.84 8.46
CA LYS A 116 0.36 28.56 8.35
C LYS A 116 0.17 29.97 7.80
N ALA A 117 -0.60 30.13 6.73
CA ALA A 117 -0.90 31.45 6.15
C ALA A 117 -1.63 32.35 7.15
N GLN A 118 -2.64 31.83 7.85
CA GLN A 118 -3.38 32.55 8.88
C GLN A 118 -2.48 32.93 10.06
N SER A 119 -1.58 32.04 10.49
CA SER A 119 -0.62 32.32 11.55
C SER A 119 0.35 33.45 11.17
N GLU A 120 0.83 33.46 9.92
CA GLU A 120 1.68 34.53 9.39
C GLU A 120 0.92 35.87 9.33
N GLU A 121 -0.34 35.85 8.92
CA GLU A 121 -1.21 37.04 8.90
C GLU A 121 -1.44 37.61 10.31
N ILE A 122 -1.80 36.76 11.28
CA ILE A 122 -1.98 37.16 12.69
C ILE A 122 -0.69 37.77 13.22
N ARG A 123 0.46 37.15 12.97
CA ARG A 123 1.77 37.67 13.40
C ARG A 123 2.03 39.05 12.80
N ASN A 124 1.82 39.19 11.49
CA ASN A 124 2.02 40.48 10.81
C ASN A 124 1.06 41.56 11.31
N SER A 125 -0.19 41.22 11.65
CA SER A 125 -1.14 42.16 12.26
C SER A 125 -0.68 42.56 13.66
N ALA A 126 -0.30 41.59 14.49
CA ALA A 126 0.19 41.85 15.85
C ALA A 126 1.43 42.75 15.84
N ASP A 127 2.36 42.55 14.89
CA ASP A 127 3.53 43.41 14.74
C ASP A 127 3.15 44.86 14.38
N ARG A 128 2.17 45.04 13.47
CA ARG A 128 1.66 46.38 13.12
C ARG A 128 0.96 47.05 14.30
N ASP A 129 0.13 46.30 15.01
CA ASP A 129 -0.62 46.80 16.17
C ASP A 129 0.33 47.17 17.31
N ALA A 130 1.35 46.35 17.55
CA ALA A 130 2.41 46.65 18.53
C ALA A 130 3.17 47.92 18.16
N LEU A 131 3.52 48.12 16.87
CA LEU A 131 4.17 49.34 16.41
C LEU A 131 3.26 50.57 16.56
N ALA A 132 1.98 50.44 16.21
CA ALA A 132 1.00 51.50 16.37
C ALA A 132 0.81 51.88 17.85
N MET A 133 0.69 50.88 18.72
CA MET A 133 0.58 51.06 20.17
C MET A 133 1.82 51.74 20.74
N ARG A 134 3.03 51.32 20.33
CA ARG A 134 4.28 51.94 20.78
C ARG A 134 4.34 53.42 20.40
N ARG A 135 4.02 53.75 19.15
CA ARG A 135 3.99 55.15 18.68
C ARG A 135 2.92 55.97 19.41
N GLY A 136 1.74 55.37 19.66
CA GLY A 136 0.68 56.01 20.43
C GLY A 136 1.11 56.31 21.87
N ALA A 137 1.79 55.37 22.52
CA ALA A 137 2.33 55.54 23.86
C ALA A 137 3.45 56.58 23.92
N GLU A 138 4.37 56.58 22.95
CA GLU A 138 5.42 57.60 22.82
C GLU A 138 4.82 59.00 22.66
N LYS A 139 3.82 59.15 21.80
CA LYS A 139 3.10 60.42 21.60
C LYS A 139 2.40 60.87 22.88
N TYR A 140 1.67 59.96 23.54
CA TYR A 140 0.99 60.27 24.79
C TYR A 140 1.97 60.70 25.89
N ALA A 141 3.12 60.01 26.02
CA ALA A 141 4.15 60.39 26.96
C ALA A 141 4.70 61.79 26.68
N LEU A 142 4.93 62.14 25.41
CA LEU A 142 5.36 63.47 25.01
C LEU A 142 4.31 64.54 25.38
N ASP A 143 3.04 64.30 25.07
CA ASP A 143 1.95 65.23 25.38
C ASP A 143 1.85 65.49 26.89
N VAL A 144 1.97 64.43 27.71
CA VAL A 144 1.99 64.54 29.18
C VAL A 144 3.20 65.33 29.67
N LEU A 145 4.39 65.07 29.11
CA LEU A 145 5.60 65.82 29.46
C LEU A 145 5.50 67.30 29.09
N THR A 146 4.94 67.63 27.93
CA THR A 146 4.69 69.02 27.50
C THR A 146 3.68 69.72 28.41
N GLN A 147 2.62 69.03 28.84
CA GLN A 147 1.69 69.57 29.82
C GLN A 147 2.37 69.84 31.16
N LEU A 148 3.20 68.90 31.63
CA LEU A 148 3.96 69.04 32.87
C LEU A 148 4.94 70.22 32.79
N GLU A 149 5.67 70.35 31.68
CA GLU A 149 6.56 71.49 31.41
C GLU A 149 5.80 72.82 31.50
N GLY A 150 4.61 72.91 30.89
CA GLY A 150 3.77 74.09 30.98
C GLY A 150 3.34 74.43 32.41
N VAL A 151 3.02 73.42 33.24
CA VAL A 151 2.68 73.61 34.66
C VAL A 151 3.91 74.09 35.45
N VAL A 152 5.05 73.43 35.29
CA VAL A 152 6.31 73.80 35.96
C VAL A 152 6.75 75.20 35.56
N GLY A 153 6.64 75.57 34.28
CA GLY A 153 6.93 76.91 33.78
C GLY A 153 6.05 77.98 34.45
N LYS A 154 4.75 77.73 34.60
CA LYS A 154 3.85 78.63 35.36
C LYS A 154 4.29 78.76 36.82
N VAL A 155 4.61 77.65 37.48
CA VAL A 155 5.09 77.67 38.88
C VAL A 155 6.40 78.47 38.99
N ALA A 156 7.36 78.26 38.08
CA ALA A 156 8.62 78.98 38.04
C ALA A 156 8.41 80.49 37.86
N THR A 157 7.52 80.91 36.96
CA THR A 157 7.20 82.34 36.79
C THR A 157 6.57 82.96 38.03
N THR A 158 5.74 82.21 38.78
CA THR A 158 5.17 82.67 40.05
C THR A 158 6.25 82.82 41.11
N ILE A 159 7.20 81.87 41.21
CA ILE A 159 8.34 81.96 42.13
C ILE A 159 9.22 83.17 41.80
N GLU A 160 9.54 83.39 40.52
CA GLU A 160 10.33 84.56 40.09
C GLU A 160 9.62 85.88 40.38
N ARG A 161 8.29 85.94 40.20
CA ARG A 161 7.50 87.10 40.60
C ARG A 161 7.58 87.34 42.11
N GLY A 162 7.40 86.29 42.92
CA GLY A 162 7.53 86.37 44.37
C GLY A 162 8.92 86.83 44.82
N LYS A 163 10.00 86.32 44.18
CA LYS A 163 11.37 86.78 44.43
C LYS A 163 11.56 88.27 44.11
N ARG A 164 11.05 88.76 42.97
CA ARG A 164 11.13 90.18 42.60
C ARG A 164 10.36 91.10 43.54
N GLU A 165 9.25 90.64 44.11
CA GLU A 165 8.51 91.41 45.11
C GLU A 165 9.29 91.55 46.42
N MET A 166 10.08 90.55 46.81
CA MET A 166 10.97 90.62 47.97
C MET A 166 12.25 91.45 47.71
N ASP A 167 12.71 91.50 46.46
CA ASP A 167 13.92 92.26 46.05
C ASP A 167 13.62 93.75 45.78
N ARG A 168 12.35 94.18 45.92
CA ARG A 168 12.01 95.61 45.91
C ARG A 168 12.50 96.23 47.22
N PRO A 169 13.40 97.23 47.18
CA PRO A 169 13.77 97.96 48.39
C PRO A 169 12.52 98.66 48.93
N GLU A 170 12.26 98.52 50.23
CA GLU A 170 11.21 99.27 50.90
C GLU A 170 11.37 100.76 50.58
N PRO A 171 10.29 101.48 50.19
CA PRO A 171 10.37 102.92 50.12
C PRO A 171 10.60 103.45 51.53
N VAL A 172 11.80 104.01 51.72
CA VAL A 172 12.20 104.69 52.94
C VAL A 172 11.15 105.76 53.29
N ALA A 173 10.70 105.70 54.54
CA ALA A 173 9.61 106.45 55.15
C ALA A 173 9.62 107.96 54.89
N VAL A 174 8.44 108.59 54.86
CA VAL A 174 8.28 109.97 55.34
C VAL A 174 7.00 110.07 56.18
N GLY A 175 7.19 110.15 57.49
CA GLY A 175 6.13 110.56 58.41
C GLY A 175 5.69 111.99 58.12
N THR A 176 4.39 112.23 58.14
CA THR A 176 3.86 113.58 58.42
C THR A 176 2.69 113.45 59.39
N VAL A 177 2.94 113.99 60.57
CA VAL A 177 1.95 114.38 61.57
C VAL A 177 1.02 115.43 60.96
N ARG A 178 -0.31 115.25 61.08
CA ARG A 178 -1.31 116.34 61.18
C ARG A 178 -2.63 115.72 61.64
N GLU A 179 -3.01 115.85 62.91
CA GLU A 179 -3.66 117.01 63.54
C GLU A 179 -5.20 116.92 63.46
N LYS A 180 -5.81 117.15 64.62
CA LYS A 180 -7.22 117.04 65.01
C LYS A 180 -8.18 117.89 64.15
N ALA A 181 -9.41 117.39 63.94
CA ALA A 181 -10.70 118.12 64.05
C ALA A 181 -11.87 117.12 63.83
N ARG A 182 -12.76 116.89 64.82
CA ARG A 182 -14.17 117.40 64.90
C ARG A 182 -15.02 117.03 63.66
N ALA A 183 -16.22 116.46 63.74
CA ALA A 183 -17.23 116.34 64.79
C ALA A 183 -18.12 115.11 64.50
#